data_AF-A0A922Y1T1-F1
#
_entry.id   AF-A0A922Y1T1-F1
#
_cell.length_a   1.000
_cell.length_b   1.000
_cell.length_c   1.000
_cell.angle_alpha   90.00
_cell.angle_beta   90.00
_cell.angle_gamma   90.00
#
_symmetry.space_group_name_H-M   'P 1'
#
loop_
_entity.id
_entity.type
_entity.pdbx_description
1 polymer ?
#
loop_
_entity_poly.entity_id
_entity_poly.type
_entity_poly.pdbx_seq_one_letter_code
_entity_poly.pdbx_strand_id
1 'polypeptide(L)'
;MTAEPVNKKFFVSDDPADQADITYHNMAARGLASGSQNGGMSHVQRIHLNVGQHYFRFCDSQRFAKGWKDAASGCWWADYEVFVKVKQAAQRHGTIQRYAKSIRSSRLAYAAKLYFAIPYEWGDCGSLVIARLNVRLDAYRGRGLPAYYNRDPHKADKRDRKTDYVPIQDPTISQLYIPGLRGRLKTVFTVIQKGDTASFA
;
A
#
# COMPACT_ATOMS: atom_id res chain seq x y z
N MET A 1 -6.53 7.86 -30.38
CA MET A 1 -6.73 6.47 -29.90
C MET A 1 -6.32 6.39 -28.44
N THR A 2 -7.25 6.06 -27.55
CA THR A 2 -6.96 5.80 -26.13
C THR A 2 -6.27 4.46 -25.99
N ALA A 3 -4.98 4.45 -25.61
CA ALA A 3 -4.26 3.20 -25.35
C ALA A 3 -5.00 2.37 -24.28
N GLU A 4 -5.14 1.06 -24.52
CA GLU A 4 -5.76 0.14 -23.56
C GLU A 4 -4.95 0.08 -22.25
N PRO A 5 -5.60 -0.13 -21.09
CA PRO A 5 -4.90 -0.32 -19.83
C PRO A 5 -3.95 -1.53 -19.86
N VAL A 6 -2.77 -1.38 -19.25
CA VAL A 6 -1.73 -2.45 -19.19
C VAL A 6 -2.20 -3.70 -18.41
N ASN A 7 -3.30 -3.58 -17.68
CA ASN A 7 -3.85 -4.63 -16.82
C ASN A 7 -5.26 -5.06 -17.23
N LYS A 8 -5.58 -5.02 -18.54
CA LYS A 8 -6.86 -5.49 -19.11
C LYS A 8 -7.36 -6.79 -18.47
N LYS A 9 -6.58 -7.87 -18.49
CA LYS A 9 -6.96 -9.16 -17.88
C LYS A 9 -7.29 -9.15 -16.38
N PHE A 10 -6.89 -8.10 -15.66
CA PHE A 10 -7.14 -7.96 -14.22
C PHE A 10 -8.36 -7.08 -13.91
N PHE A 11 -8.98 -6.44 -14.93
CA PHE A 11 -10.08 -5.48 -14.72
C PHE A 11 -11.20 -5.51 -15.77
N VAL A 12 -10.89 -5.85 -17.01
CA VAL A 12 -11.83 -5.91 -18.14
C VAL A 12 -11.35 -6.98 -19.12
N SER A 13 -12.04 -8.10 -19.18
CA SER A 13 -11.80 -9.13 -20.20
C SER A 13 -13.07 -9.97 -20.32
N ASP A 14 -13.54 -10.25 -21.53
CA ASP A 14 -14.67 -11.16 -21.72
C ASP A 14 -14.23 -12.63 -21.73
N ASP A 15 -12.91 -12.89 -21.67
CA ASP A 15 -12.36 -14.23 -21.53
C ASP A 15 -12.71 -14.83 -20.16
N PRO A 16 -13.44 -15.95 -20.10
CA PRO A 16 -13.74 -16.62 -18.83
C PRO A 16 -12.50 -16.98 -18.00
N ALA A 17 -11.35 -17.23 -18.62
CA ALA A 17 -10.11 -17.52 -17.92
C ALA A 17 -9.59 -16.29 -17.15
N ASP A 18 -9.80 -15.08 -17.69
CA ASP A 18 -9.41 -13.82 -17.05
C ASP A 18 -10.43 -13.37 -15.98
N GLN A 19 -11.69 -13.79 -16.08
CA GLN A 19 -12.71 -13.47 -15.07
C GLN A 19 -12.36 -13.99 -13.67
N ALA A 20 -11.62 -15.09 -13.60
CA ALA A 20 -11.06 -15.60 -12.36
C ALA A 20 -10.01 -14.63 -11.76
N ASP A 21 -9.11 -14.10 -12.59
CA ASP A 21 -8.11 -13.09 -12.18
C ASP A 21 -8.81 -11.81 -11.67
N ILE A 22 -9.83 -11.32 -12.38
CA ILE A 22 -10.60 -10.12 -11.99
C ILE A 22 -11.26 -10.32 -10.62
N THR A 23 -11.95 -11.44 -10.46
CA THR A 23 -12.64 -11.78 -9.19
C THR A 23 -11.64 -11.89 -8.06
N TYR A 24 -10.53 -12.59 -8.30
CA TYR A 24 -9.44 -12.75 -7.33
C TYR A 24 -8.88 -11.40 -6.89
N HIS A 25 -8.59 -10.47 -7.80
CA HIS A 25 -8.01 -9.18 -7.44
C HIS A 25 -8.98 -8.26 -6.72
N ASN A 26 -10.28 -8.29 -7.06
CA ASN A 26 -11.31 -7.60 -6.28
C ASN A 26 -11.37 -8.17 -4.84
N MET A 27 -11.35 -9.49 -4.69
CA MET A 27 -11.30 -10.14 -3.37
C MET A 27 -10.00 -9.82 -2.63
N ALA A 28 -8.86 -9.79 -3.31
CA ALA A 28 -7.57 -9.44 -2.71
C ALA A 28 -7.54 -7.98 -2.24
N ALA A 29 -8.07 -7.04 -3.01
CA ALA A 29 -8.24 -5.65 -2.61
C ALA A 29 -9.13 -5.51 -1.37
N ARG A 30 -10.10 -6.42 -1.20
CA ARG A 30 -10.98 -6.51 -0.02
C ARG A 30 -10.38 -7.29 1.15
N GLY A 31 -9.20 -7.89 1.01
CA GLY A 31 -8.58 -8.73 2.04
C GLY A 31 -9.23 -10.11 2.19
N LEU A 32 -9.95 -10.59 1.18
CA LEU A 32 -10.74 -11.83 1.19
C LEU A 32 -10.13 -12.97 0.35
N ALA A 33 -8.98 -12.76 -0.28
CA ALA A 33 -8.42 -13.71 -1.24
C ALA A 33 -7.86 -15.01 -0.61
N SER A 34 -7.63 -15.05 0.70
CA SER A 34 -6.96 -16.18 1.38
C SER A 34 -7.72 -16.70 2.61
N GLY A 35 -9.04 -16.51 2.66
CA GLY A 35 -9.90 -16.94 3.76
C GLY A 35 -10.62 -15.78 4.45
N SER A 36 -10.67 -15.81 5.78
CA SER A 36 -11.31 -14.76 6.58
C SER A 36 -10.66 -13.39 6.33
N GLN A 37 -11.48 -12.35 6.28
CA GLN A 37 -11.03 -11.00 6.01
C GLN A 37 -9.99 -10.55 7.04
N ASN A 38 -8.81 -10.14 6.57
CA ASN A 38 -7.81 -9.48 7.39
C ASN A 38 -7.18 -8.31 6.61
N GLY A 39 -7.40 -7.08 7.08
CA GLY A 39 -7.07 -5.87 6.34
C GLY A 39 -7.86 -5.73 5.04
N GLY A 40 -7.21 -5.19 4.01
CA GLY A 40 -7.86 -4.84 2.75
C GLY A 40 -8.66 -3.54 2.84
N MET A 41 -9.68 -3.44 2.00
CA MET A 41 -10.46 -2.21 1.86
C MET A 41 -11.98 -2.44 1.87
N SER A 42 -12.71 -1.46 2.40
CA SER A 42 -14.14 -1.28 2.21
C SER A 42 -14.43 -0.26 1.10
N HIS A 43 -15.68 -0.22 0.61
CA HIS A 43 -16.11 0.70 -0.46
C HIS A 43 -15.20 0.62 -1.70
N VAL A 44 -14.79 -0.60 -2.05
CA VAL A 44 -13.83 -0.83 -3.12
C VAL A 44 -14.43 -0.46 -4.46
N GLN A 45 -13.77 0.47 -5.14
CA GLN A 45 -14.12 0.93 -6.48
C GLN A 45 -12.92 0.74 -7.40
N ARG A 46 -13.19 0.29 -8.62
CA ARG A 46 -12.20 0.33 -9.69
C ARG A 46 -12.04 1.78 -10.16
N ILE A 47 -10.80 2.20 -10.38
CA ILE A 47 -10.46 3.53 -10.88
C ILE A 47 -9.38 3.44 -11.97
N HIS A 48 -9.34 4.45 -12.83
CA HIS A 48 -8.22 4.69 -13.73
C HIS A 48 -7.20 5.60 -13.04
N LEU A 49 -5.94 5.19 -13.03
CA LEU A 49 -4.86 6.03 -12.54
C LEU A 49 -4.47 7.08 -13.58
N ASN A 50 -4.05 8.24 -13.09
CA ASN A 50 -3.70 9.38 -13.92
C ASN A 50 -2.24 9.27 -14.36
N VAL A 51 -2.01 9.13 -15.66
CA VAL A 51 -0.65 9.11 -16.23
C VAL A 51 0.05 10.44 -15.94
N GLY A 52 1.33 10.38 -15.60
CA GLY A 52 2.14 11.53 -15.22
C GLY A 52 2.05 11.90 -13.73
N GLN A 53 1.10 11.35 -12.97
CA GLN A 53 0.99 11.58 -11.53
C GLN A 53 1.98 10.71 -10.72
N HIS A 54 2.29 11.17 -9.51
CA HIS A 54 3.14 10.47 -8.56
C HIS A 54 2.31 9.58 -7.64
N TYR A 55 2.83 8.37 -7.41
CA TYR A 55 2.28 7.37 -6.51
C TYR A 55 3.35 6.94 -5.50
N PHE A 56 2.89 6.59 -4.31
CA PHE A 56 3.72 6.43 -3.13
C PHE A 56 3.56 5.02 -2.57
N ARG A 57 4.67 4.34 -2.30
CA ARG A 57 4.65 3.00 -1.71
C ARG A 57 5.57 2.93 -0.50
N PHE A 58 4.97 2.69 0.66
CA PHE A 58 5.69 2.32 1.86
C PHE A 58 6.13 0.85 1.77
N CYS A 59 7.41 0.62 2.02
CA CYS A 59 8.05 -0.67 1.94
C CYS A 59 8.63 -1.05 3.30
N ASP A 60 8.72 -2.35 3.54
CA ASP A 60 9.50 -2.88 4.65
C ASP A 60 11.00 -2.64 4.40
N SER A 61 11.69 -2.04 5.36
CA SER A 61 13.08 -1.60 5.22
C SER A 61 14.04 -2.75 4.92
N GLN A 62 13.85 -3.90 5.57
CA GLN A 62 14.74 -5.06 5.41
C GLN A 62 14.58 -5.70 4.03
N ARG A 63 13.34 -5.91 3.58
CA ARG A 63 13.09 -6.42 2.22
C ARG A 63 13.54 -5.41 1.17
N PHE A 64 13.38 -4.12 1.44
CA PHE A 64 13.82 -3.06 0.54
C PHE A 64 15.35 -3.04 0.37
N ALA A 65 16.11 -3.22 1.46
CA ALA A 65 17.57 -3.31 1.42
C ALA A 65 18.07 -4.52 0.61
N LYS A 66 17.37 -5.66 0.70
CA LYS A 66 17.69 -6.88 -0.07
C LYS A 66 17.39 -6.74 -1.56
N GLY A 67 16.30 -6.05 -1.91
CA GLY A 67 15.83 -5.96 -3.28
C GLY A 67 14.73 -4.92 -3.45
N TRP A 68 15.12 -3.66 -3.62
CA TRP A 68 14.17 -2.55 -3.65
C TRP A 68 13.12 -2.67 -4.77
N LYS A 69 13.49 -3.23 -5.93
CA LYS A 69 12.58 -3.41 -7.08
C LYS A 69 11.46 -4.39 -6.76
N ASP A 70 11.78 -5.49 -6.08
CA ASP A 70 10.79 -6.48 -5.67
C ASP A 70 9.90 -5.92 -4.57
N ALA A 71 10.48 -5.24 -3.60
CA ALA A 71 9.74 -4.53 -2.56
C ALA A 71 8.77 -3.49 -3.15
N ALA A 72 9.21 -2.74 -4.15
CA ALA A 72 8.44 -1.73 -4.86
C ALA A 72 7.37 -2.33 -5.80
N SER A 73 7.50 -3.59 -6.21
CA SER A 73 6.55 -4.24 -7.14
C SER A 73 5.30 -4.81 -6.47
N GLY A 74 5.09 -4.58 -5.17
CA GLY A 74 3.87 -5.00 -4.50
C GLY A 74 2.66 -4.11 -4.83
N CYS A 75 1.47 -4.61 -4.50
CA CYS A 75 0.22 -4.05 -5.00
C CYS A 75 -0.31 -2.84 -4.22
N TRP A 76 0.13 -2.61 -2.98
CA TRP A 76 -0.40 -1.54 -2.12
C TRP A 76 0.34 -0.21 -2.29
N TRP A 77 -0.39 0.85 -2.64
CA TRP A 77 0.12 2.20 -2.94
C TRP A 77 -0.82 3.28 -2.37
N ALA A 78 -0.36 4.52 -2.37
CA ALA A 78 -1.13 5.72 -2.07
C ALA A 78 -0.98 6.75 -3.19
N ASP A 79 -2.01 7.56 -3.38
CA ASP A 79 -1.96 8.77 -4.20
C ASP A 79 -1.26 9.93 -3.47
N TYR A 80 -1.11 11.04 -4.19
CA TYR A 80 -0.43 12.23 -3.68
C TYR A 80 -1.19 12.87 -2.51
N GLU A 81 -2.50 13.03 -2.60
CA GLU A 81 -3.30 13.69 -1.58
C GLU A 81 -3.26 12.93 -0.24
N VAL A 82 -3.34 11.60 -0.29
CA VAL A 82 -3.20 10.73 0.87
C VAL A 82 -1.79 10.80 1.44
N PHE A 83 -0.75 10.74 0.58
CA PHE A 83 0.63 10.86 1.04
C PHE A 83 0.88 12.18 1.78
N VAL A 84 0.41 13.30 1.22
CA VAL A 84 0.56 14.63 1.83
C VAL A 84 -0.10 14.67 3.22
N LYS A 85 -1.30 14.10 3.38
CA LYS A 85 -1.96 14.03 4.69
C LYS A 85 -1.18 13.22 5.71
N VAL A 86 -0.71 12.03 5.32
CA VAL A 86 0.12 11.19 6.20
C VAL A 86 1.41 11.90 6.58
N LYS A 87 2.05 12.60 5.64
CA LYS A 87 3.26 13.39 5.89
C LYS A 87 2.97 14.56 6.84
N GLN A 88 1.90 15.31 6.62
CA GLN A 88 1.50 16.39 7.52
C GLN A 88 1.18 15.87 8.92
N ALA A 89 0.53 14.71 9.02
CA ALA A 89 0.26 14.09 10.31
C ALA A 89 1.55 13.73 11.07
N ALA A 90 2.52 13.15 10.36
CA ALA A 90 3.85 12.85 10.89
C ALA A 90 4.59 14.10 11.42
N GLN A 91 4.38 15.25 10.78
CA GLN A 91 5.00 16.52 11.15
C GLN A 91 4.26 17.27 12.26
N ARG A 92 2.93 17.16 12.35
CA ARG A 92 2.12 18.02 13.24
C ARG A 92 1.66 17.34 14.53
N HIS A 93 1.50 16.02 14.56
CA HIS A 93 0.95 15.33 15.72
C HIS A 93 2.04 14.97 16.74
N GLY A 94 2.10 15.70 17.85
CA GLY A 94 3.08 15.44 18.92
C GLY A 94 3.06 14.00 19.45
N THR A 95 1.89 13.37 19.49
CA THR A 95 1.74 11.96 19.87
C THR A 95 2.44 11.02 18.88
N ILE A 96 2.25 11.20 17.58
CA ILE A 96 2.93 10.40 16.54
C ILE A 96 4.45 10.57 16.68
N GLN A 97 4.93 11.80 16.86
CA GLN A 97 6.36 12.06 17.01
C GLN A 97 6.96 11.39 18.25
N ARG A 98 6.27 11.49 19.39
CA ARG A 98 6.73 10.91 20.67
C ARG A 98 6.81 9.40 20.60
N TYR A 99 5.79 8.74 20.05
CA TYR A 99 5.76 7.28 19.92
C TYR A 99 6.75 6.77 18.86
N ALA A 100 6.87 7.44 17.72
CA ALA A 100 7.87 7.09 16.72
C ALA A 100 9.29 7.09 17.32
N LYS A 101 9.61 8.11 18.14
CA LYS A 101 10.89 8.19 18.86
C LYS A 101 11.08 7.04 19.85
N SER A 102 10.06 6.70 20.64
CA SER A 102 10.20 5.64 21.68
C SER A 102 10.44 4.26 21.08
N ILE A 103 9.94 4.00 19.88
CA ILE A 103 10.12 2.73 19.16
C ILE A 103 11.22 2.77 18.09
N ARG A 104 12.00 3.87 18.01
CA ARG A 104 13.05 4.10 17.01
C ARG A 104 12.56 3.95 15.56
N SER A 105 11.33 4.37 15.28
CA SER A 105 10.76 4.46 13.94
C SER A 105 10.80 5.90 13.43
N SER A 106 10.80 6.08 12.11
CA SER A 106 10.62 7.43 11.55
C SER A 106 9.17 7.89 11.79
N ARG A 107 8.98 9.21 11.94
CA ARG A 107 7.64 9.79 12.13
C ARG A 107 6.71 9.44 10.98
N LEU A 108 7.25 9.44 9.76
CA LEU A 108 6.50 9.15 8.54
C LEU A 108 6.12 7.67 8.44
N ALA A 109 7.05 6.75 8.77
CA ALA A 109 6.76 5.31 8.82
C ALA A 109 5.69 5.01 9.87
N TYR A 110 5.81 5.59 11.06
CA TYR A 110 4.83 5.39 12.12
C TYR A 110 3.45 5.96 11.75
N ALA A 111 3.40 7.16 11.16
CA ALA A 111 2.15 7.71 10.64
C ALA A 111 1.53 6.80 9.57
N ALA A 112 2.31 6.32 8.60
CA ALA A 112 1.82 5.40 7.57
C ALA A 112 1.22 4.12 8.16
N LYS A 113 1.86 3.52 9.17
CA LYS A 113 1.31 2.34 9.87
C LYS A 113 -0.04 2.62 10.52
N LEU A 114 -0.21 3.79 11.13
CA LEU A 114 -1.48 4.18 11.77
C LEU A 114 -2.59 4.50 10.77
N TYR A 115 -2.27 5.18 9.67
CA TYR A 115 -3.27 5.56 8.65
C TYR A 115 -3.68 4.38 7.77
N PHE A 116 -2.77 3.43 7.53
CA PHE A 116 -3.03 2.29 6.64
C PHE A 116 -3.24 0.96 7.38
N ALA A 117 -3.20 0.96 8.71
CA ALA A 117 -3.32 -0.25 9.53
C ALA A 117 -2.32 -1.35 9.13
N ILE A 118 -1.04 -1.00 9.04
CA ILE A 118 0.01 -1.93 8.61
C ILE A 118 0.71 -2.51 9.85
N PRO A 119 0.44 -3.77 10.24
CA PRO A 119 1.18 -4.45 11.31
C PRO A 119 2.64 -4.71 10.91
N TYR A 120 3.52 -4.90 11.89
CA TYR A 120 4.94 -5.18 11.65
C TYR A 120 5.16 -6.50 10.92
N GLU A 121 4.29 -7.51 11.12
CA GLU A 121 4.33 -8.74 10.31
C GLU A 121 4.19 -8.47 8.80
N TRP A 122 3.49 -7.40 8.40
CA TRP A 122 3.36 -7.02 6.98
C TRP A 122 4.45 -6.05 6.55
N GLY A 123 4.99 -5.24 7.45
CA GLY A 123 6.14 -4.39 7.21
C GLY A 123 6.27 -3.24 8.20
N ASP A 124 7.48 -2.71 8.30
CA ASP A 124 7.76 -1.55 9.17
C ASP A 124 7.49 -0.18 8.52
N CYS A 125 7.15 -0.14 7.22
CA CYS A 125 7.04 1.08 6.42
C CYS A 125 8.31 1.95 6.44
N GLY A 126 9.47 1.38 6.75
CA GLY A 126 10.71 2.09 6.97
C GLY A 126 11.28 2.73 5.70
N SER A 127 10.92 2.24 4.51
CA SER A 127 11.36 2.81 3.24
C SER A 127 10.18 3.31 2.39
N LEU A 128 10.44 4.30 1.53
CA LEU A 128 9.46 4.89 0.61
C LEU A 128 9.96 4.80 -0.82
N VAL A 129 9.02 4.55 -1.74
CA VAL A 129 9.20 4.73 -3.18
C VAL A 129 8.21 5.78 -3.67
N ILE A 130 8.72 6.77 -4.41
CA ILE A 130 7.94 7.74 -5.16
C ILE A 130 8.12 7.42 -6.64
N ALA A 131 7.03 7.13 -7.32
CA ALA A 131 7.07 6.73 -8.72
C ALA A 131 6.04 7.47 -9.56
N ARG A 132 6.45 7.93 -10.74
CA ARG A 132 5.57 8.57 -11.72
C ARG A 132 5.00 7.51 -12.65
N LEU A 133 3.68 7.50 -12.82
CA LEU A 133 3.01 6.58 -13.73
C LEU A 133 3.28 6.98 -15.19
N ASN A 134 3.78 6.06 -16.01
CA ASN A 134 4.10 6.32 -17.43
C ASN A 134 3.00 5.85 -18.39
N VAL A 135 2.19 4.89 -17.98
CA VAL A 135 1.22 4.19 -18.83
C VAL A 135 -0.13 4.12 -18.13
N ARG A 136 -1.21 3.98 -18.90
CA ARG A 136 -2.55 3.83 -18.34
C ARG A 136 -2.65 2.53 -17.55
N LEU A 137 -3.14 2.64 -16.32
CA LEU A 137 -3.22 1.55 -15.37
C LEU A 137 -4.48 1.69 -14.53
N ASP A 138 -5.20 0.59 -14.34
CA ASP A 138 -6.34 0.54 -13.44
C ASP A 138 -5.92 0.09 -12.05
N ALA A 139 -6.66 0.50 -11.04
CA ALA A 139 -6.46 0.11 -9.65
C ALA A 139 -7.80 -0.07 -8.94
N TYR A 140 -7.76 -0.71 -7.78
CA TYR A 140 -8.85 -0.67 -6.81
C TYR A 140 -8.53 0.38 -5.75
N ARG A 141 -9.50 1.24 -5.43
CA ARG A 141 -9.43 2.24 -4.37
C ARG A 141 -10.49 1.96 -3.33
N GLY A 142 -10.17 2.15 -2.06
CA GLY A 142 -11.14 2.03 -0.98
C GLY A 142 -10.58 2.51 0.36
N ARG A 143 -11.39 2.43 1.41
CA ARG A 143 -10.96 2.79 2.77
C ARG A 143 -10.33 1.58 3.45
N GLY A 144 -9.19 1.78 4.10
CA GLY A 144 -8.51 0.72 4.84
C GLY A 144 -9.41 0.07 5.89
N LEU A 145 -9.35 -1.25 5.98
CA LEU A 145 -9.99 -2.03 7.04
C LEU A 145 -8.98 -2.39 8.14
N PRO A 146 -9.46 -2.76 9.34
CA PRO A 146 -8.60 -3.26 10.40
C PRO A 146 -7.77 -4.48 9.97
N ALA A 147 -6.52 -4.51 10.40
CA ALA A 147 -5.66 -5.68 10.32
C ALA A 147 -5.61 -6.36 11.69
N TYR A 148 -6.21 -7.53 11.79
CA TYR A 148 -6.27 -8.32 13.01
C TYR A 148 -4.96 -9.07 13.24
N TYR A 149 -4.58 -9.14 14.52
CA TYR A 149 -3.39 -9.82 14.95
C TYR A 149 -3.39 -11.29 14.53
N ASN A 150 -2.29 -11.70 13.93
CA ASN A 150 -2.06 -13.07 13.55
C ASN A 150 -1.75 -13.93 14.78
N ARG A 151 -2.63 -14.87 15.08
CA ARG A 151 -2.50 -15.75 16.25
C ARG A 151 -1.49 -16.88 16.05
N ASP A 152 -1.02 -17.10 14.83
CA ASP A 152 0.04 -18.06 14.50
C ASP A 152 1.40 -17.53 15.00
N PRO A 153 2.02 -18.15 16.02
CA PRO A 153 3.29 -17.68 16.58
C PRO A 153 4.46 -17.68 15.60
N HIS A 154 4.38 -18.46 14.51
CA HIS A 154 5.43 -18.53 13.50
C HIS A 154 5.36 -17.39 12.47
N LYS A 155 4.22 -16.67 12.42
CA LYS A 155 3.98 -15.57 11.49
C LYS A 155 3.85 -14.22 12.19
N ALA A 156 3.47 -14.23 13.47
CA ALA A 156 3.35 -13.03 14.28
C ALA A 156 4.71 -12.32 14.49
N ASP A 157 4.72 -11.00 14.35
CA ASP A 157 5.87 -10.19 14.74
C ASP A 157 5.74 -9.76 16.22
N LYS A 158 6.80 -9.97 17.01
CA LYS A 158 6.82 -9.62 18.45
C LYS A 158 6.55 -8.13 18.71
N ARG A 159 6.86 -7.26 17.74
CA ARG A 159 6.62 -5.81 17.81
C ARG A 159 5.13 -5.46 17.77
N ASP A 160 4.28 -6.34 17.23
CA ASP A 160 2.83 -6.15 17.18
C ASP A 160 2.15 -6.37 18.54
N ARG A 161 2.82 -7.02 19.50
CA ARG A 161 2.35 -7.18 20.89
C ARG A 161 0.90 -7.67 21.01
N LYS A 162 0.48 -8.59 20.13
CA LYS A 162 -0.90 -9.13 20.09
C LYS A 162 -1.99 -8.08 19.87
N THR A 163 -1.66 -7.01 19.15
CA THR A 163 -2.55 -5.85 18.95
C THR A 163 -3.15 -5.87 17.55
N ASP A 164 -4.46 -5.59 17.46
CA ASP A 164 -5.14 -5.31 16.20
C ASP A 164 -4.86 -3.88 15.74
N TYR A 165 -4.59 -3.71 14.45
CA TYR A 165 -4.32 -2.42 13.84
C TYR A 165 -5.61 -1.88 13.22
N VAL A 166 -6.18 -0.86 13.83
CA VAL A 166 -7.34 -0.13 13.30
C VAL A 166 -6.83 1.16 12.64
N PRO A 167 -7.16 1.43 11.37
CA PRO A 167 -6.69 2.64 10.72
C PRO A 167 -7.33 3.86 11.38
N ILE A 168 -6.60 4.97 11.45
CA ILE A 168 -7.16 6.26 11.86
C ILE A 168 -8.40 6.56 11.01
N GLN A 169 -9.51 6.86 11.66
CA GLN A 169 -10.80 7.09 11.02
C GLN A 169 -10.85 8.48 10.37
N ASP A 170 -10.17 8.63 9.24
CA ASP A 170 -10.26 9.78 8.35
C ASP A 170 -10.92 9.34 7.04
N PRO A 171 -12.15 9.79 6.72
CA PRO A 171 -12.90 9.33 5.54
C PRO A 171 -12.24 9.75 4.22
N THR A 172 -11.27 10.68 4.27
CA THR A 172 -10.56 11.20 3.12
C THR A 172 -9.25 10.45 2.83
N ILE A 173 -8.93 9.44 3.63
CA ILE A 173 -7.78 8.57 3.45
C ILE A 173 -8.24 7.29 2.75
N SER A 174 -7.71 7.08 1.55
CA SER A 174 -7.94 5.87 0.77
C SER A 174 -6.63 5.12 0.53
N GLN A 175 -6.73 3.82 0.28
CA GLN A 175 -5.62 2.99 -0.18
C GLN A 175 -5.83 2.63 -1.65
N LEU A 176 -4.73 2.38 -2.36
CA LEU A 176 -4.74 1.86 -3.72
C LEU A 176 -4.17 0.45 -3.74
N TYR A 177 -4.89 -0.45 -4.40
CA TYR A 177 -4.41 -1.78 -4.76
C TYR A 177 -4.27 -1.88 -6.29
N ILE A 178 -3.03 -2.03 -6.75
CA ILE A 178 -2.63 -2.10 -8.16
C ILE A 178 -2.17 -3.53 -8.46
N PRO A 179 -2.99 -4.37 -9.12
CA PRO A 179 -2.64 -5.75 -9.39
C PRO A 179 -1.59 -5.90 -10.49
N GLY A 180 -0.87 -7.02 -10.43
CA GLY A 180 0.05 -7.45 -11.48
C GLY A 180 1.31 -6.59 -11.63
N LEU A 181 1.74 -5.82 -10.63
CA LEU A 181 2.98 -5.03 -10.74
C LEU A 181 4.26 -5.86 -10.70
N ARG A 182 4.19 -7.10 -10.20
CA ARG A 182 5.36 -8.01 -10.10
C ARG A 182 6.02 -8.19 -11.46
N GLY A 183 7.31 -7.87 -11.55
CA GLY A 183 8.09 -7.93 -12.80
C GLY A 183 7.80 -6.81 -13.81
N ARG A 184 6.78 -5.97 -13.60
CA ARG A 184 6.34 -4.93 -14.54
C ARG A 184 6.56 -3.50 -14.06
N LEU A 185 7.11 -3.31 -12.85
CA LEU A 185 7.33 -1.99 -12.26
C LEU A 185 8.02 -1.01 -13.22
N LYS A 186 9.14 -1.41 -13.85
CA LYS A 186 9.91 -0.55 -14.78
C LYS A 186 9.16 -0.17 -16.06
N THR A 187 8.19 -1.00 -16.46
CA THR A 187 7.38 -0.77 -17.66
C THR A 187 6.26 0.23 -17.36
N VAL A 188 5.73 0.20 -16.13
CA VAL A 188 4.57 0.97 -15.73
C VAL A 188 4.96 2.30 -15.08
N PHE A 189 6.06 2.32 -14.33
CA PHE A 189 6.47 3.44 -13.49
C PHE A 189 7.91 3.88 -13.78
N THR A 190 8.13 5.19 -13.71
CA THR A 190 9.45 5.78 -13.52
C THR A 190 9.65 6.05 -12.04
N VAL A 191 10.65 5.44 -11.41
CA VAL A 191 10.96 5.72 -10.00
C VAL A 191 11.71 7.04 -9.93
N ILE A 192 11.11 8.01 -9.24
CA ILE A 192 11.63 9.38 -9.13
C ILE A 192 12.56 9.49 -7.93
N GLN A 193 12.13 8.93 -6.79
CA GLN A 193 12.91 8.96 -5.56
C GLN A 193 12.59 7.71 -4.73
N LYS A 194 13.59 7.24 -3.97
CA LYS A 194 13.41 6.14 -3.04
C LYS A 194 14.44 6.22 -1.91
N GLY A 195 14.12 5.70 -0.74
CA GLY A 195 15.04 5.68 0.41
C GLY A 195 14.33 5.45 1.73
N ASP A 196 15.05 5.66 2.84
CA ASP A 196 14.47 5.63 4.17
C ASP A 196 13.43 6.73 4.36
N THR A 197 12.28 6.39 4.94
CA THR A 197 11.21 7.34 5.25
C THR A 197 11.67 8.54 6.10
N ALA A 198 12.74 8.38 6.87
CA ALA A 198 13.35 9.47 7.63
C ALA A 198 13.85 10.62 6.74
N SER A 199 14.27 10.35 5.49
CA SER A 199 14.71 11.38 4.54
C SER A 199 13.56 12.08 3.81
N PHE A 200 12.31 11.69 4.05
CA PHE A 200 11.11 12.26 3.43
C PHE A 200 10.21 13.00 4.42
N ALA A 201 10.55 12.95 5.72
CA ALA A 201 9.81 13.54 6.83
C ALA A 201 10.04 15.07 6.92
#